data_AF-C1L4L9-F1
#
_entry.id   AF-C1L4L9-F1
#
_cell.length_a   1.000
_cell.length_b   1.000
_cell.length_c   1.000
_cell.angle_alpha   90.00
_cell.angle_beta   90.00
_cell.angle_gamma   90.00
#
_symmetry.space_group_name_H-M   'P 1'
#
loop_
_entity.id
_entity.type
_entity.pdbx_description
1 polymer ?
#
loop_
_entity_poly.entity_id
_entity_poly.type
_entity_poly.pdbx_seq_one_letter_code
_entity_poly.pdbx_strand_id
1 'polypeptide(L)'
;MSSGSSKCYYCLKKINLLCIVCAECPRIKICIKCFSHGVEGGNHKKIHKYMIKRSGRDECLHNSWGGRWLLAEELKLLDGLDNYGYGNWNEISAYLQSHSPIDCRDHYNRFYMSGIMSELLSPSICSFTFVKEHIYPNKLFNCADDNGLSCYLRPNHQRSLGYLPYRDEFEFEYMNSAEEVLNSIYTTSTWDELDKG
;
A
#
# COMPACT_ATOMS: atom_id res chain seq x y z
N MET A 1 -9.96 -8.72 -32.43
CA MET A 1 -9.16 -9.92 -32.08
C MET A 1 -10.02 -10.82 -31.21
N SER A 2 -10.22 -12.08 -31.61
CA SER A 2 -11.25 -12.96 -31.05
C SER A 2 -10.99 -13.28 -29.57
N SER A 3 -11.92 -12.89 -28.70
CA SER A 3 -11.96 -13.28 -27.30
C SER A 3 -12.36 -14.75 -27.19
N GLY A 4 -11.40 -15.65 -27.44
CA GLY A 4 -11.60 -17.09 -27.36
C GLY A 4 -12.01 -17.53 -25.96
N SER A 5 -13.28 -17.85 -25.76
CA SER A 5 -13.78 -18.46 -24.53
C SER A 5 -13.00 -19.75 -24.21
N SER A 6 -12.28 -19.80 -23.09
CA SER A 6 -11.53 -21.00 -22.69
C SER A 6 -12.52 -22.12 -22.31
N LYS A 7 -12.33 -23.31 -22.87
CA LYS A 7 -13.11 -24.52 -22.56
C LYS A 7 -12.29 -25.48 -21.69
N CYS A 8 -12.96 -26.28 -20.88
CA CYS A 8 -12.34 -27.35 -20.11
C CYS A 8 -11.85 -28.45 -21.06
N TYR A 9 -10.63 -28.94 -20.85
CA TYR A 9 -10.00 -29.98 -21.66
C TYR A 9 -10.79 -31.30 -21.63
N TYR A 10 -11.36 -31.66 -20.47
CA TYR A 10 -12.02 -32.95 -20.28
C TYR A 10 -13.52 -32.95 -20.60
N CYS A 11 -14.27 -31.99 -20.06
CA CYS A 11 -15.72 -31.96 -20.27
C CYS A 11 -16.16 -31.06 -21.43
N LEU A 12 -15.22 -30.36 -22.08
CA LEU A 12 -15.44 -29.44 -23.21
C LEU A 12 -16.39 -28.26 -22.93
N LYS A 13 -16.89 -28.14 -21.70
CA LYS A 13 -17.75 -27.03 -21.25
C LYS A 13 -16.93 -25.74 -21.15
N LYS A 14 -17.58 -24.62 -21.46
CA LYS A 14 -17.00 -23.27 -21.30
C LYS A 14 -16.65 -23.02 -19.83
N ILE A 15 -15.49 -22.43 -19.59
CA ILE A 15 -15.06 -21.99 -18.27
C ILE A 15 -15.35 -20.49 -18.15
N ASN A 16 -16.22 -20.12 -17.20
CA ASN A 16 -16.73 -18.75 -17.09
C ASN A 16 -15.91 -17.83 -16.17
N LEU A 17 -15.25 -18.37 -15.14
CA LEU A 17 -14.66 -17.55 -14.06
C LEU A 17 -13.26 -18.02 -13.69
N LEU A 18 -13.12 -19.28 -13.29
CA LEU A 18 -11.88 -19.84 -12.78
C LEU A 18 -11.58 -21.15 -13.49
N CYS A 19 -10.35 -21.28 -13.96
CA CYS A 19 -9.79 -22.50 -14.52
C CYS A 19 -8.55 -22.90 -13.72
N ILE A 20 -8.30 -24.20 -13.69
CA ILE A 20 -7.10 -24.78 -13.13
C ILE A 20 -6.21 -25.14 -14.31
N VAL A 21 -5.01 -24.58 -14.32
CA VAL A 21 -4.02 -24.80 -15.37
C VAL A 21 -2.95 -25.71 -14.81
N CYS A 22 -2.74 -26.86 -15.45
CA CYS A 22 -1.63 -27.73 -15.10
C CYS A 22 -0.31 -27.00 -15.37
N ALA A 23 0.62 -26.99 -14.41
CA ALA A 23 1.94 -26.39 -14.56
C ALA A 23 2.90 -27.30 -15.34
N GLU A 24 2.60 -28.61 -15.39
CA GLU A 24 3.47 -29.62 -15.99
C GLU A 24 3.00 -30.03 -17.39
N CYS A 25 1.71 -29.92 -17.69
CA CYS A 25 1.15 -30.31 -18.98
C CYS A 25 0.86 -29.10 -19.86
N PRO A 26 1.34 -29.08 -21.12
CA PRO A 26 1.11 -27.95 -22.01
C PRO A 26 -0.37 -27.83 -22.35
N ARG A 27 -0.91 -26.62 -22.21
CA ARG A 27 -2.26 -26.22 -22.65
C ARG A 27 -3.43 -26.96 -21.99
N ILE A 28 -3.21 -27.66 -20.87
CA ILE A 28 -4.31 -28.29 -20.11
C ILE A 28 -4.96 -27.28 -19.17
N LYS A 29 -6.22 -26.96 -19.47
CA LYS A 29 -7.10 -26.15 -18.62
C LYS A 29 -8.29 -27.00 -18.18
N ILE A 30 -8.53 -27.06 -16.88
CA ILE A 30 -9.54 -27.89 -16.25
C ILE A 30 -10.53 -26.97 -15.53
N CYS A 31 -11.83 -27.24 -15.63
CA CYS A 31 -12.81 -26.52 -14.81
C CYS A 31 -12.76 -27.02 -13.36
N ILE A 32 -13.19 -26.18 -12.41
CA ILE A 32 -13.20 -26.54 -10.98
C ILE A 32 -13.88 -27.90 -10.74
N LYS A 33 -15.00 -28.16 -11.42
CA LYS A 33 -15.72 -29.44 -11.28
C LYS A 33 -14.88 -30.63 -11.74
N CYS A 34 -14.21 -30.58 -12.89
CA CYS A 34 -13.39 -31.72 -13.34
C CYS A 34 -12.17 -31.94 -12.43
N PHE A 35 -11.59 -30.86 -11.92
CA PHE A 35 -10.48 -30.94 -10.97
C PHE A 35 -10.91 -31.55 -9.63
N SER A 36 -12.08 -31.17 -9.10
CA SER A 36 -12.60 -31.70 -7.83
C SER A 36 -12.90 -33.20 -7.87
N HIS A 37 -13.18 -33.75 -9.06
CA HIS A 37 -13.34 -35.19 -9.26
C HIS A 37 -11.99 -35.90 -9.50
N GLY A 38 -10.86 -35.18 -9.48
CA GLY A 38 -9.53 -35.73 -9.71
C GLY A 38 -9.37 -36.35 -11.09
N VAL A 39 -10.00 -35.78 -12.12
CA VAL A 39 -9.98 -36.32 -13.49
C VAL A 39 -8.54 -36.33 -14.02
N GLU A 40 -8.09 -37.50 -14.44
CA GLU A 40 -6.80 -37.71 -15.10
C GLU A 40 -7.03 -38.18 -16.53
N GLY A 41 -6.08 -37.91 -17.44
CA GLY A 41 -6.16 -38.42 -18.80
C GLY A 41 -5.01 -37.95 -19.69
N GLY A 42 -4.53 -38.85 -20.55
CA GLY A 42 -3.30 -38.65 -21.30
C GLY A 42 -2.10 -38.49 -20.37
N ASN A 43 -1.27 -37.49 -20.63
CA ASN A 43 -0.07 -37.20 -19.83
C ASN A 43 -0.37 -36.44 -18.52
N HIS A 44 -1.61 -36.05 -18.28
CA HIS A 44 -1.96 -35.33 -17.05
C HIS A 44 -2.28 -36.28 -15.90
N LYS A 45 -1.73 -35.96 -14.73
CA LYS A 45 -2.05 -36.61 -13.45
C LYS A 45 -2.59 -35.59 -12.45
N LYS A 46 -3.46 -36.03 -11.54
CA LYS A 46 -4.06 -35.17 -10.51
C LYS A 46 -3.04 -34.65 -9.50
N ILE A 47 -1.87 -35.31 -9.45
CA ILE A 47 -0.74 -34.95 -8.59
C ILE A 47 0.14 -33.85 -9.20
N HIS A 48 -0.07 -33.48 -10.46
CA HIS A 48 0.73 -32.43 -11.08
C HIS A 48 0.48 -31.08 -10.39
N LYS A 49 1.55 -30.29 -10.30
CA LYS A 49 1.47 -28.90 -9.85
C LYS A 49 0.50 -28.14 -10.74
N TYR A 50 -0.26 -27.24 -10.15
CA TYR A 50 -1.28 -26.47 -10.86
C TYR A 50 -1.27 -25.01 -10.43
N MET A 51 -1.84 -24.17 -11.28
CA MET A 51 -2.11 -22.76 -11.02
C MET A 51 -3.60 -22.49 -11.21
N ILE A 52 -4.16 -21.66 -10.35
CA ILE A 52 -5.53 -21.18 -10.51
C ILE A 52 -5.47 -19.91 -11.36
N LYS A 53 -6.11 -19.91 -12.52
CA LYS A 53 -6.22 -18.74 -13.40
C LYS A 53 -7.66 -18.31 -13.56
N ARG A 54 -7.90 -17.00 -13.48
CA ARG A 54 -9.19 -16.43 -13.84
C ARG A 54 -9.36 -16.46 -15.36
N SER A 55 -10.49 -16.96 -15.83
CA SER A 55 -10.85 -17.14 -17.23
C SER A 55 -11.99 -16.17 -17.57
N GLY A 56 -11.66 -14.89 -17.73
CA GLY A 56 -12.59 -13.81 -18.04
C GLY A 56 -11.84 -12.47 -18.03
N ARG A 57 -12.46 -11.41 -18.58
CA ARG A 57 -12.04 -10.03 -18.27
C ARG A 57 -12.22 -9.82 -16.77
N ASP A 58 -11.42 -8.94 -16.16
CA ASP A 58 -11.30 -8.68 -14.71
C ASP A 58 -12.59 -8.21 -14.01
N GLU A 59 -13.68 -8.96 -14.11
CA GLU A 59 -15.01 -8.49 -13.72
C GLU A 59 -15.42 -8.85 -12.30
N CYS A 60 -14.63 -9.58 -11.52
CA CYS A 60 -15.14 -9.98 -10.19
C CYS A 60 -14.06 -10.06 -9.11
N LEU A 61 -13.64 -8.90 -8.57
CA LEU A 61 -13.52 -8.79 -7.12
C LEU A 61 -14.84 -8.32 -6.48
N HIS A 62 -15.88 -8.00 -7.28
CA HIS A 62 -17.00 -7.19 -6.83
C HIS A 62 -18.38 -7.86 -6.99
N ASN A 63 -18.55 -9.10 -6.56
CA ASN A 63 -19.86 -9.76 -6.61
C ASN A 63 -20.45 -10.07 -5.24
N SER A 64 -19.70 -9.87 -4.15
CA SER A 64 -20.18 -10.03 -2.77
C SER A 64 -20.52 -8.70 -2.08
N TRP A 65 -20.07 -7.56 -2.60
CA TRP A 65 -20.18 -6.26 -1.92
C TRP A 65 -20.86 -5.13 -2.72
N GLY A 66 -21.78 -5.48 -3.63
CA GLY A 66 -22.85 -4.56 -4.03
C GLY A 66 -22.43 -3.26 -4.73
N GLY A 67 -21.44 -3.31 -5.63
CA GLY A 67 -21.03 -2.15 -6.42
C GLY A 67 -20.53 -2.53 -7.80
N ARG A 68 -20.78 -1.65 -8.78
CA ARG A 68 -20.42 -1.82 -10.20
C ARG A 68 -18.94 -1.48 -10.48
N TRP A 69 -18.03 -1.65 -9.50
CA TRP A 69 -16.61 -1.28 -9.68
C TRP A 69 -15.79 -2.49 -10.13
N LEU A 70 -15.12 -2.35 -11.27
CA LEU A 70 -14.17 -3.33 -11.79
C LEU A 70 -12.84 -3.24 -11.05
N LEU A 71 -12.07 -4.33 -10.99
CA LEU A 71 -10.71 -4.29 -10.41
C LEU A 71 -9.81 -3.28 -11.13
N ALA A 72 -9.97 -3.14 -12.45
CA ALA A 72 -9.23 -2.15 -13.22
C ALA A 72 -9.59 -0.71 -12.81
N GLU A 73 -10.85 -0.45 -12.44
CA GLU A 73 -11.29 0.86 -11.94
C GLU A 73 -10.77 1.09 -10.52
N GLU A 74 -10.77 0.06 -9.69
CA GLU A 74 -10.19 0.10 -8.35
C GLU A 74 -8.71 0.49 -8.38
N LEU A 75 -7.93 -0.15 -9.24
CA LEU A 75 -6.50 0.17 -9.39
C LEU A 75 -6.29 1.60 -9.89
N LYS A 76 -7.11 2.06 -10.84
CA LYS A 76 -7.05 3.44 -11.33
C LYS A 76 -7.44 4.46 -10.27
N LEU A 77 -8.39 4.14 -9.39
CA LEU A 77 -8.76 5.00 -8.27
C LEU A 77 -7.57 5.21 -7.34
N LEU A 78 -6.87 4.14 -6.97
CA LEU A 78 -5.70 4.19 -6.10
C LEU A 78 -4.52 4.93 -6.75
N ASP A 79 -4.27 4.69 -8.05
CA ASP A 79 -3.27 5.41 -8.83
C ASP A 79 -3.59 6.91 -8.95
N GLY A 80 -4.87 7.25 -9.16
CA GLY A 80 -5.32 8.65 -9.11
C GLY A 80 -5.09 9.28 -7.72
N LEU A 81 -5.30 8.52 -6.65
CA LEU A 81 -5.06 9.01 -5.29
C LEU A 81 -3.57 9.30 -5.03
N ASP A 82 -2.67 8.46 -5.56
CA ASP A 82 -1.22 8.65 -5.46
C ASP A 82 -0.76 9.89 -6.23
N ASN A 83 -1.27 10.09 -7.45
CA ASN A 83 -0.87 11.20 -8.30
C ASN A 83 -1.49 12.56 -7.91
N TYR A 84 -2.77 12.58 -7.50
CA TYR A 84 -3.53 13.83 -7.26
C TYR A 84 -3.76 14.14 -5.78
N GLY A 85 -3.50 13.19 -4.89
CA GLY A 85 -3.68 13.32 -3.45
C GLY A 85 -5.13 13.14 -2.97
N TYR A 86 -5.28 12.70 -1.72
CA TYR A 86 -6.58 12.54 -1.08
C TYR A 86 -7.32 13.88 -0.97
N GLY A 87 -8.62 13.88 -1.29
CA GLY A 87 -9.46 15.08 -1.26
C GLY A 87 -9.65 15.72 -2.64
N ASN A 88 -8.76 15.46 -3.60
CA ASN A 88 -8.87 15.98 -4.96
C ASN A 88 -9.76 15.09 -5.86
N TRP A 89 -11.00 14.84 -5.42
CA TRP A 89 -11.91 13.89 -6.07
C TRP A 89 -12.34 14.30 -7.48
N ASN A 90 -12.28 15.58 -7.81
CA ASN A 90 -12.60 16.08 -9.16
C ASN A 90 -11.58 15.60 -10.19
N GLU A 91 -10.28 15.78 -9.91
CA GLU A 91 -9.20 15.30 -10.77
C GLU A 91 -9.15 13.76 -10.83
N ILE A 92 -9.38 13.10 -9.69
CA ILE A 92 -9.41 11.63 -9.62
C ILE A 92 -10.56 11.07 -10.46
N SER A 93 -11.76 11.65 -10.38
CA SER A 93 -12.90 11.25 -11.22
C SER A 93 -12.64 11.52 -12.70
N ALA A 94 -12.01 12.66 -13.03
CA ALA A 94 -11.62 12.97 -14.41
C ALA A 94 -10.58 11.97 -14.96
N TYR A 95 -9.64 11.50 -14.12
CA TYR A 95 -8.69 10.44 -14.46
C TYR A 95 -9.37 9.08 -14.67
N LEU A 96 -10.33 8.76 -13.81
CA LEU A 96 -11.08 7.50 -13.83
C LEU A 96 -12.04 7.40 -15.03
N GLN A 97 -12.71 8.52 -15.36
CA GLN A 97 -13.72 8.69 -16.43
C GLN A 97 -15.01 7.86 -16.30
N SER A 98 -15.10 6.95 -15.32
CA SER A 98 -16.25 6.03 -15.19
C SER A 98 -17.19 6.32 -14.02
N HIS A 99 -16.73 7.02 -12.98
CA HIS A 99 -17.50 7.30 -11.76
C HIS A 99 -17.41 8.79 -11.39
N SER A 100 -18.43 9.33 -10.71
CA SER A 100 -18.46 10.74 -10.31
C SER A 100 -17.51 11.01 -9.13
N PRO A 101 -17.11 12.27 -8.85
CA PRO A 101 -16.24 12.61 -7.72
C PRO A 101 -16.81 12.14 -6.37
N ILE A 102 -18.13 12.23 -6.21
CA ILE A 102 -18.85 11.82 -5.01
C ILE A 102 -18.82 10.29 -4.89
N ASP A 103 -19.04 9.56 -5.99
CA ASP A 103 -18.98 8.10 -6.00
C ASP A 103 -17.57 7.60 -5.66
N CYS A 104 -16.52 8.22 -6.22
CA CYS A 104 -15.13 7.89 -5.94
C CYS A 104 -14.80 8.07 -4.44
N ARG A 105 -15.19 9.21 -3.87
CA ARG A 105 -14.99 9.52 -2.45
C ARG A 105 -15.72 8.53 -1.56
N ASP A 106 -17.01 8.32 -1.82
CA ASP A 106 -17.87 7.52 -0.95
C ASP A 106 -17.47 6.03 -1.04
N HIS A 107 -17.08 5.55 -2.22
CA HIS A 107 -16.49 4.23 -2.41
C HIS A 107 -15.18 4.09 -1.62
N TYR A 108 -14.23 5.00 -1.81
CA TYR A 108 -12.95 4.94 -1.09
C TYR A 108 -13.15 4.97 0.43
N ASN A 109 -13.98 5.88 0.91
CA ASN A 109 -14.26 6.01 2.34
C ASN A 109 -14.92 4.76 2.91
N ARG A 110 -15.83 4.13 2.15
CA ARG A 110 -16.55 2.93 2.58
C ARG A 110 -15.68 1.67 2.66
N PHE A 111 -14.63 1.56 1.85
CA PHE A 111 -13.82 0.35 1.77
C PHE A 111 -12.45 0.47 2.45
N TYR A 112 -11.86 1.66 2.45
CA TYR A 112 -10.51 1.89 3.00
C TYR A 112 -10.54 2.65 4.32
N MET A 113 -11.39 3.68 4.45
CA MET A 113 -11.45 4.51 5.66
C MET A 113 -12.42 3.97 6.71
N SER A 114 -13.42 3.23 6.30
CA SER A 114 -14.39 2.55 7.17
C SER A 114 -14.47 1.08 6.77
N GLY A 115 -14.58 0.17 7.74
CA GLY A 115 -14.56 -1.28 7.50
C GLY A 115 -13.28 -1.96 7.98
N ILE A 116 -13.02 -3.16 7.49
CA ILE A 116 -11.97 -4.07 8.03
C ILE A 116 -10.58 -3.42 7.97
N MET A 117 -10.26 -2.68 6.89
CA MET A 117 -8.97 -1.99 6.80
C MET A 117 -8.82 -0.91 7.87
N SER A 118 -9.87 -0.13 8.13
CA SER A 118 -9.89 0.85 9.21
C SER A 118 -9.70 0.21 10.59
N GLU A 119 -10.33 -0.95 10.82
CA GLU A 119 -10.19 -1.71 12.07
C GLU A 119 -8.77 -2.26 12.23
N LEU A 120 -8.21 -2.87 11.17
CA LEU A 120 -6.85 -3.42 11.14
C LEU A 120 -5.75 -2.35 11.23
N LEU A 121 -5.97 -1.19 10.62
CA LEU A 121 -5.07 -0.05 10.65
C LEU A 121 -5.33 0.87 11.85
N SER A 122 -6.35 0.57 12.66
CA SER A 122 -6.61 1.36 13.86
C SER A 122 -5.42 1.24 14.82
N PRO A 123 -5.05 2.33 15.52
CA PRO A 123 -3.98 2.30 16.53
C PRO A 123 -4.24 1.29 17.65
N SER A 124 -5.47 0.79 17.77
CA SER A 124 -5.88 -0.22 18.74
C SER A 124 -5.27 -1.61 18.50
N ILE A 125 -4.84 -1.94 17.26
CA ILE A 125 -4.28 -3.27 16.92
C ILE A 125 -2.75 -3.22 16.80
N CYS A 126 -2.20 -2.06 16.41
CA CYS A 126 -0.78 -1.84 16.59
C CYS A 126 -0.54 -1.25 17.97
N SER A 127 -0.10 -2.10 18.90
CA SER A 127 0.78 -1.64 19.98
C SER A 127 2.09 -1.17 19.35
N PHE A 128 2.06 -0.10 18.55
CA PHE A 128 3.27 0.62 18.20
C PHE A 128 3.87 0.99 19.53
N THR A 129 5.00 0.37 19.86
CA THR A 129 5.98 0.97 20.77
C THR A 129 6.03 2.43 20.40
N PHE A 130 5.50 3.23 21.31
CA PHE A 130 5.45 4.68 21.28
C PHE A 130 6.63 5.18 20.46
N VAL A 131 6.41 5.51 19.18
CA VAL A 131 7.37 6.38 18.51
C VAL A 131 7.29 7.62 19.37
N LYS A 132 8.35 7.92 20.12
CA LYS A 132 8.47 9.21 20.78
C LYS A 132 8.41 10.22 19.66
N GLU A 133 7.22 10.79 19.42
CA GLU A 133 7.12 12.02 18.67
C GLU A 133 8.00 13.01 19.42
N HIS A 134 9.11 13.40 18.79
CA HIS A 134 9.92 14.53 19.23
C HIS A 134 9.22 15.86 18.93
N ILE A 135 8.01 15.82 18.38
CA ILE A 135 7.08 16.95 18.41
C ILE A 135 6.57 17.04 19.85
N TYR A 136 7.31 17.78 20.67
CA TYR A 136 6.87 18.10 22.02
C TYR A 136 5.45 18.70 21.92
N PRO A 137 4.48 18.20 22.68
CA PRO A 137 3.22 18.91 22.81
C PRO A 137 3.57 20.29 23.34
N ASN A 138 2.92 21.31 22.77
CA ASN A 138 2.99 22.71 23.16
C ASN A 138 2.44 22.93 24.59
N LYS A 139 2.95 22.18 25.56
CA LYS A 139 2.79 22.37 26.99
C LYS A 139 4.10 22.97 27.44
N LEU A 140 4.05 24.26 27.80
CA LEU A 140 5.11 24.86 28.61
C LEU A 140 5.50 23.87 29.72
N PHE A 141 6.78 23.53 29.78
CA PHE A 141 7.32 22.74 30.88
C PHE A 141 6.90 23.36 32.21
N ASN A 142 6.01 22.71 32.95
CA ASN A 142 5.97 22.85 34.40
C ASN A 142 7.13 22.02 34.93
N CYS A 143 8.31 22.65 35.01
CA CYS A 143 9.47 22.09 35.67
C CYS A 143 9.21 22.14 37.18
N ALA A 144 8.60 21.08 37.70
CA ALA A 144 8.64 20.78 39.12
C ALA A 144 9.78 19.78 39.30
N ASP A 145 10.78 20.17 40.09
CA ASP A 145 12.02 19.45 40.41
C ASP A 145 13.19 19.60 39.42
N ASP A 146 13.68 20.83 39.26
CA ASP A 146 15.12 21.06 39.46
C ASP A 146 15.36 22.49 40.00
N ASN A 147 16.19 22.59 41.03
CA ASN A 147 16.58 23.86 41.64
C ASN A 147 17.57 24.57 40.72
N GLY A 148 17.10 25.43 39.81
CA GLY A 148 17.99 26.33 39.08
C GLY A 148 17.38 26.95 37.82
N LEU A 149 16.82 28.15 37.97
CA LEU A 149 16.44 29.10 36.93
C LEU A 149 15.94 28.52 35.59
N SER A 150 14.62 28.47 35.43
CA SER A 150 14.01 28.62 34.10
C SER A 150 14.56 29.89 33.46
N CYS A 151 15.40 29.75 32.43
CA CYS A 151 15.97 30.87 31.69
C CYS A 151 14.89 31.42 30.74
N TYR A 152 13.94 32.17 31.29
CA TYR A 152 13.00 32.93 30.47
C TYR A 152 13.75 34.04 29.73
N LEU A 153 14.30 33.73 28.57
CA LEU A 153 14.94 34.68 27.67
C LEU A 153 13.86 35.54 27.02
N ARG A 154 14.04 36.87 27.04
CA ARG A 154 13.12 37.79 26.34
C ARG A 154 13.13 37.48 24.84
N PRO A 155 12.02 37.70 24.11
CA PRO A 155 11.92 37.43 22.67
C PRO A 155 13.03 38.07 21.83
N ASN A 156 13.53 39.23 22.26
CA ASN A 156 14.63 39.91 21.58
C ASN A 156 15.96 39.15 21.71
N HIS A 157 16.25 38.54 22.87
CA HIS A 157 17.45 37.73 23.07
C HIS A 157 17.34 36.36 22.39
N GLN A 158 16.14 35.78 22.36
CA GLN A 158 15.86 34.57 21.59
C GLN A 158 16.20 34.77 20.11
N ARG A 159 15.76 35.89 19.51
CA ARG A 159 16.15 36.23 18.13
C ARG A 159 17.65 36.42 17.96
N SER A 160 18.33 37.05 18.91
CA SER A 160 19.80 37.20 18.86
C SER A 160 20.56 35.87 18.91
N LEU A 161 19.95 34.83 19.48
CA LEU A 161 20.50 33.47 19.48
C LEU A 161 20.11 32.68 18.22
N GLY A 162 19.30 33.26 17.32
CA GLY A 162 18.71 32.55 16.19
C GLY A 162 17.62 31.57 16.59
N TYR A 163 17.07 31.63 17.80
CA TYR A 163 16.00 30.74 18.25
C TYR A 163 14.67 31.10 17.57
N LEU A 164 14.01 30.09 17.00
CA LEU A 164 12.74 30.12 16.26
C LEU A 164 11.61 29.59 17.17
N PRO A 165 10.88 30.47 17.90
CA PRO A 165 10.03 30.02 19.01
C PRO A 165 8.80 29.19 18.60
N TYR A 166 8.33 29.32 17.36
CA TYR A 166 7.20 28.55 16.84
C TYR A 166 7.60 27.19 16.26
N ARG A 167 8.90 26.96 16.07
CA ARG A 167 9.51 25.70 15.61
C ARG A 167 10.22 24.97 16.74
N ASP A 168 10.55 25.68 17.83
CA ASP A 168 11.43 25.23 18.91
C ASP A 168 12.83 24.80 18.41
N GLU A 169 13.34 25.53 17.42
CA GLU A 169 14.61 25.25 16.72
C GLU A 169 15.52 26.48 16.73
N PHE A 170 16.80 26.31 16.38
CA PHE A 170 17.71 27.42 16.13
C PHE A 170 17.99 27.52 14.62
N GLU A 171 18.15 28.73 14.10
CA GLU A 171 18.59 29.00 12.72
C GLU A 171 19.97 28.37 12.42
N PHE A 172 20.76 28.12 13.46
CA PHE A 172 22.07 27.51 13.37
C PHE A 172 22.07 26.15 14.06
N GLU A 173 22.45 25.11 13.33
CA GLU A 173 22.62 23.77 13.88
C GLU A 173 23.84 23.73 14.81
N TYR A 174 23.63 23.21 16.01
CA TYR A 174 24.71 23.04 16.98
C TYR A 174 25.69 21.98 16.47
N MET A 175 26.96 22.38 16.29
CA MET A 175 28.02 21.53 15.74
C MET A 175 27.64 20.91 14.37
N ASN A 176 27.38 21.74 13.37
CA ASN A 176 27.12 21.31 11.98
C ASN A 176 28.18 20.32 11.43
N SER A 177 29.43 20.40 11.89
CA SER A 177 30.50 19.43 11.53
C SER A 177 30.33 18.03 12.13
N ALA A 178 29.37 17.78 13.03
CA ALA A 178 29.14 16.46 13.60
C ALA A 178 28.63 15.46 12.56
N GLU A 179 27.86 15.93 11.57
CA GLU A 179 27.34 15.09 10.49
C GLU A 179 28.41 14.80 9.40
N GLU A 180 29.47 15.61 9.30
CA GLU A 180 30.57 15.36 8.36
C GLU A 180 31.25 14.00 8.59
N VAL A 181 31.28 13.53 9.85
CA VAL A 181 31.84 12.20 10.18
C VAL A 181 31.02 11.08 9.53
N LEU A 182 29.69 11.25 9.45
CA LEU A 182 28.79 10.25 8.84
C LEU A 182 28.90 10.22 7.31
N ASN A 183 29.24 11.35 6.67
CA ASN A 183 29.44 11.40 5.22
C ASN A 183 30.53 10.45 4.74
N SER A 184 31.54 10.16 5.57
CA SER A 184 32.61 9.21 5.23
C SER A 184 32.19 7.74 5.29
N ILE A 185 31.10 7.42 6.02
CA ILE A 185 30.62 6.06 6.25
C ILE A 185 29.79 5.56 5.05
N TYR A 186 29.15 6.47 4.30
CA TYR A 186 28.32 6.13 3.14
C TYR A 186 29.11 5.92 1.82
N THR A 187 30.42 6.18 1.80
CA THR A 187 31.24 6.04 0.58
C THR A 187 32.03 4.74 0.46
N THR A 188 32.01 3.84 1.46
CA THR A 188 32.75 2.57 1.41
C THR A 188 31.87 1.32 1.43
N SER A 189 30.56 1.46 1.22
CA SER A 189 29.71 0.31 0.92
C SER A 189 29.89 -0.08 -0.56
N THR A 190 31.06 -0.65 -0.84
CA THR A 190 31.36 -1.46 -2.02
C THR A 190 30.38 -2.64 -2.06
N TRP A 191 29.20 -2.42 -2.63
CA TRP A 191 28.20 -3.44 -2.95
C TRP A 191 28.46 -4.12 -4.32
N ASP A 192 29.62 -3.88 -4.95
CA ASP A 192 29.96 -4.36 -6.29
C ASP A 192 30.88 -5.61 -6.35
N GLU A 193 31.16 -6.31 -5.23
CA GLU A 193 32.03 -7.50 -5.24
C GLU A 193 31.36 -8.80 -4.74
N LEU A 194 30.13 -9.11 -5.17
CA LEU A 194 29.52 -10.44 -4.96
C LEU A 194 29.04 -11.17 -6.22
N ASP A 195 29.45 -10.73 -7.42
CA ASP A 195 29.08 -11.39 -8.69
C ASP A 195 30.25 -12.04 -9.46
N LYS A 196 31.34 -12.41 -8.76
CA LYS A 196 32.38 -13.28 -9.34
C LYS A 196 32.84 -14.34 -8.34
N GLY A 197 32.12 -15.47 -8.36
CA GLY A 197 32.48 -16.72 -7.70
C GLY A 197 31.60 -17.86 -8.20
#